data_AF-A0A7J3TUH0-F1
#
_entry.id   AF-A0A7J3TUH0-F1
#
_cell.length_a   1.000
_cell.length_b   1.000
_cell.length_c   1.000
_cell.angle_alpha   90.00
_cell.angle_beta   90.00
_cell.angle_gamma   90.00
#
_symmetry.space_group_name_H-M   'P 1'
#
loop_
_entity.id
_entity.type
_entity.pdbx_description
1 polymer ?
#
loop_
_entity_poly.entity_id
_entity_poly.type
_entity_poly.pdbx_seq_one_letter_code
_entity_poly.pdbx_strand_id
1 'polypeptide(L)'
;MNKKAVELNVATIIIVILAILVLVILALYFTGGMTKLWQKITPVAPSYDIGEVARAKQFCVSLCISNDRIGYCDYVAPLPKKDASGNIVGTDNKHCYDDPINAQKEVECKNVGFGGEDFCRPAT
;
A
#
# COMPACT_ATOMS: atom_id res chain seq x y z
N MET A 1 29.22 -25.95 -48.77
CA MET A 1 28.26 -25.45 -47.76
C MET A 1 26.93 -25.19 -48.45
N ASN A 2 25.94 -26.04 -48.20
CA ASN A 2 24.60 -25.97 -48.78
C ASN A 2 23.84 -24.77 -48.21
N LYS A 3 23.69 -23.68 -48.99
CA LYS A 3 22.67 -22.65 -48.71
C LYS A 3 21.43 -23.00 -49.53
N LYS A 4 20.51 -23.76 -48.93
CA LYS A 4 19.16 -23.88 -49.49
C LYS A 4 18.46 -22.54 -49.25
N ALA A 5 18.38 -21.71 -50.30
CA ALA A 5 17.43 -20.61 -50.32
C ALA A 5 16.05 -21.26 -50.24
N VAL A 6 15.41 -21.15 -49.09
CA VAL A 6 14.02 -21.56 -48.93
C VAL A 6 13.21 -20.55 -49.73
N GLU A 7 12.68 -20.97 -50.89
CA GLU A 7 11.67 -20.22 -51.61
C GLU A 7 10.41 -20.20 -50.74
N LEU A 8 10.31 -19.19 -49.88
CA LEU A 8 9.10 -18.95 -49.11
C LEU A 8 8.00 -18.56 -50.09
N ASN A 9 7.03 -19.45 -50.25
CA ASN A 9 5.82 -19.17 -51.00
C ASN A 9 5.19 -17.87 -50.46
N VAL A 10 4.84 -16.95 -51.36
CA VAL A 10 4.25 -15.64 -51.04
C VAL A 10 3.03 -15.79 -50.13
N ALA A 11 2.25 -16.87 -50.31
CA ALA A 11 1.13 -17.20 -49.43
C ALA A 11 1.55 -17.41 -47.96
N THR A 12 2.69 -18.06 -47.72
CA THR A 12 3.21 -18.30 -46.37
C THR A 12 3.63 -17.00 -45.70
N ILE A 13 4.23 -16.07 -46.46
CA ILE A 13 4.62 -14.75 -45.94
C ILE A 13 3.39 -13.96 -45.47
N ILE A 14 2.31 -13.98 -46.25
CA ILE A 14 1.05 -13.30 -45.90
C ILE A 14 0.44 -13.87 -44.61
N ILE A 15 0.42 -15.19 -44.48
CA ILE A 15 -0.12 -15.87 -43.28
C ILE A 15 0.67 -15.49 -42.03
N VAL A 16 2.01 -15.43 -42.13
CA VAL A 16 2.88 -15.04 -41.01
C VAL A 16 2.61 -13.60 -40.57
N ILE A 17 2.44 -12.67 -41.52
CA ILE A 17 2.14 -11.26 -41.20
C ILE A 17 0.78 -11.14 -40.51
N LEU A 18 -0.25 -11.85 -41.00
CA LEU A 18 -1.57 -11.86 -40.38
C LEU A 18 -1.53 -12.44 -38.96
N ALA A 19 -0.79 -13.52 -38.74
CA ALA A 19 -0.63 -14.11 -37.41
C ALA A 19 0.05 -13.13 -36.43
N ILE A 20 1.07 -12.40 -36.87
CA ILE A 20 1.74 -11.37 -36.06
C ILE A 20 0.78 -10.21 -35.75
N LEU A 21 0.00 -9.74 -36.72
CA LEU A 21 -0.97 -8.67 -36.51
C LEU A 21 -2.03 -9.04 -35.48
N VAL A 22 -2.54 -10.28 -35.54
CA VAL A 22 -3.50 -10.77 -34.54
C VAL A 22 -2.86 -10.83 -33.14
N LEU A 23 -1.62 -11.30 -33.03
CA LEU A 23 -0.89 -11.30 -31.75
C LEU A 23 -0.70 -9.91 -31.18
N VAL A 24 -0.39 -8.91 -32.02
CA VAL A 24 -0.25 -7.51 -31.59
C VAL A 24 -1.58 -6.96 -31.08
N ILE A 25 -2.69 -7.20 -31.79
CA ILE A 25 -4.02 -6.74 -31.38
C ILE A 25 -4.42 -7.38 -30.04
N LEU A 26 -4.19 -8.68 -29.88
CA LEU A 26 -4.44 -9.38 -28.61
C LEU A 26 -3.58 -8.79 -27.48
N ALA A 27 -2.28 -8.57 -27.71
CA ALA A 27 -1.40 -7.96 -26.72
C ALA A 27 -1.87 -6.57 -26.28
N LEU A 28 -2.33 -5.72 -27.22
CA LEU A 28 -2.90 -4.41 -26.92
C LEU A 28 -4.20 -4.49 -26.11
N TYR A 29 -5.08 -5.44 -26.45
CA TYR A 29 -6.31 -5.70 -25.69
C TYR A 29 -6.02 -6.18 -24.27
N PHE A 30 -5.07 -7.10 -24.11
CA PHE A 30 -4.67 -7.63 -22.81
C PHE A 30 -3.98 -6.57 -21.94
N THR A 31 -3.10 -5.74 -22.51
CA THR A 31 -2.41 -4.67 -21.77
C THR A 31 -3.33 -3.53 -21.36
N GLY A 32 -4.24 -3.09 -22.23
CA GLY A 32 -5.21 -2.03 -21.92
C GLY A 32 -6.34 -2.47 -21.00
N GLY A 33 -6.84 -3.70 -21.17
CA GLY A 33 -7.94 -4.26 -20.38
C GLY A 33 -7.54 -4.64 -18.96
N MET A 34 -6.36 -5.26 -18.78
CA MET A 34 -5.89 -5.67 -17.46
C MET A 34 -5.67 -4.47 -16.54
N THR A 35 -5.09 -3.37 -17.01
CA THR A 35 -4.84 -2.18 -16.16
C THR A 35 -6.13 -1.67 -15.49
N LYS A 36 -7.24 -1.64 -16.25
CA LYS A 36 -8.56 -1.23 -15.72
C LYS A 36 -9.20 -2.29 -14.83
N LEU A 37 -8.97 -3.58 -15.12
CA LEU A 37 -9.45 -4.69 -14.29
C LEU A 37 -8.70 -4.71 -12.95
N TRP A 38 -7.38 -4.52 -12.96
CA TRP A 38 -6.55 -4.42 -11.75
C TRP A 38 -7.00 -3.24 -10.88
N GLN A 39 -7.23 -2.06 -11.46
CA GLN A 39 -7.78 -0.91 -10.73
C GLN A 39 -9.16 -1.17 -10.09
N LYS A 40 -9.96 -2.08 -10.66
CA LYS A 40 -11.28 -2.44 -10.14
C LYS A 40 -11.24 -3.62 -9.14
N ILE A 41 -10.21 -4.46 -9.21
CA ILE A 41 -10.08 -5.69 -8.40
C ILE A 41 -9.18 -5.49 -7.20
N THR A 42 -8.13 -4.66 -7.27
CA THR A 42 -7.47 -4.20 -6.05
C THR A 42 -8.38 -3.15 -5.44
N PRO A 43 -9.06 -3.41 -4.31
CA PRO A 43 -9.67 -2.33 -3.56
C PRO A 43 -8.52 -1.38 -3.25
N VAL A 44 -8.60 -0.18 -3.80
CA VAL A 44 -7.69 0.90 -3.48
C VAL A 44 -8.02 1.27 -2.04
N ALA A 45 -7.49 0.47 -1.11
CA ALA A 45 -7.79 0.60 0.30
C ALA A 45 -7.34 2.01 0.70
N PRO A 46 -8.21 2.81 1.34
CA PRO A 46 -7.82 4.14 1.77
C PRO A 46 -6.57 4.02 2.65
N SER A 47 -5.46 4.58 2.18
CA SER A 47 -4.20 4.59 2.91
C SER A 47 -4.17 5.82 3.80
N TYR A 48 -3.68 5.67 5.03
CA TYR A 48 -3.43 6.81 5.89
C TYR A 48 -2.35 7.72 5.31
N ASP A 49 -2.46 9.02 5.56
CA ASP A 49 -1.38 9.95 5.22
C ASP A 49 -0.12 9.63 6.03
N ILE A 50 0.97 9.29 5.33
CA ILE A 50 2.23 8.85 5.94
C ILE A 50 2.84 9.95 6.83
N GLY A 51 2.67 11.22 6.46
CA GLY A 51 3.20 12.36 7.21
C GLY A 51 2.46 12.56 8.53
N GLU A 52 1.12 12.48 8.50
CA GLU A 52 0.29 12.57 9.72
C GLU A 52 0.52 11.38 10.65
N VAL A 53 0.67 10.17 10.10
CA VAL A 53 1.05 8.97 10.89
C VAL A 53 2.41 9.16 11.55
N ALA A 54 3.41 9.64 10.81
CA ALA A 54 4.75 9.87 11.36
C ALA A 54 4.74 10.93 12.48
N ARG A 55 3.98 12.01 12.32
CA ARG A 55 3.81 13.04 13.37
C ARG A 55 3.15 12.48 14.62
N ALA A 56 2.04 11.76 14.46
CA ALA A 56 1.33 11.13 15.56
C ALA A 56 2.25 10.14 16.30
N LYS A 57 3.03 9.35 15.54
CA LYS A 57 4.00 8.41 16.10
C LYS A 57 5.09 9.10 16.90
N GLN A 58 5.68 10.18 16.37
CA GLN A 58 6.69 10.96 17.09
C GLN A 58 6.15 11.55 18.41
N PHE A 59 4.90 12.01 18.40
CA PHE A 59 4.25 12.50 19.61
C PHE A 59 4.03 11.37 20.63
N CYS A 60 3.56 10.21 20.19
CA CYS A 60 3.43 9.05 21.06
C CYS A 60 4.77 8.59 21.66
N VAL A 61 5.85 8.65 20.87
CA VAL A 61 7.21 8.35 21.35
C VAL A 61 7.67 9.37 22.40
N SER A 62 7.35 10.67 22.24
CA SER A 62 7.73 11.67 23.25
C SER A 62 7.01 11.45 24.59
N LEU A 63 5.76 10.98 24.56
CA LEU A 63 5.01 10.56 25.75
C LEU A 63 5.67 9.36 26.44
N CYS A 64 6.11 8.37 25.66
CA CYS A 64 6.87 7.23 26.19
C CYS A 64 8.17 7.68 26.87
N ILE A 65 8.94 8.55 26.22
CA ILE A 65 10.22 9.08 26.74
C ILE A 65 9.99 9.87 28.03
N SER A 66 8.89 10.61 28.09
CA SER A 66 8.49 11.38 29.29
C SER A 66 7.86 10.51 30.39
N ASN A 67 7.70 9.20 30.13
CA ASN A 67 7.05 8.24 31.01
C ASN A 67 5.59 8.63 31.36
N ASP A 68 4.93 9.39 30.47
CA ASP A 68 3.55 9.83 30.63
C ASP A 68 2.58 8.74 30.14
N ARG A 69 2.28 7.81 31.05
CA ARG A 69 1.42 6.65 30.75
C ARG A 69 -0.02 7.04 30.46
N ILE A 70 -0.55 8.01 31.20
CA ILE A 70 -1.94 8.46 31.04
C ILE A 70 -2.05 9.15 29.68
N GLY A 71 -1.13 10.08 29.39
CA GLY A 71 -1.08 10.75 28.09
C GLY A 71 -0.96 9.76 26.93
N TYR A 72 -0.11 8.74 27.04
CA TYR A 72 0.04 7.73 25.99
C TYR A 72 -1.25 6.93 25.71
N CYS A 73 -1.96 6.55 26.76
CA CYS A 73 -3.17 5.73 26.65
C CYS A 73 -4.41 6.53 26.20
N ASP A 74 -4.53 7.76 26.69
CA ASP A 74 -5.66 8.65 26.39
C ASP A 74 -5.48 9.46 25.11
N TYR A 75 -4.26 9.53 24.57
CA TYR A 75 -4.00 10.24 23.32
C TYR A 75 -4.65 9.55 22.13
N VAL A 76 -5.40 10.35 21.37
CA VAL A 76 -6.10 9.95 20.16
C VAL A 76 -5.68 10.86 19.02
N ALA A 77 -5.01 10.30 18.02
CA ALA A 77 -4.62 11.00 16.82
C ALA A 77 -5.71 10.88 15.74
N PRO A 78 -6.22 12.00 15.20
CA PRO A 78 -7.09 11.98 14.04
C PRO A 78 -6.25 11.79 12.77
N LEU A 79 -6.30 10.60 12.17
CA LEU A 79 -5.57 10.26 10.96
C LEU A 79 -6.46 10.34 9.72
N PRO A 80 -6.17 11.25 8.77
CA PRO A 80 -6.92 11.32 7.53
C PRO A 80 -6.60 10.11 6.64
N LYS A 81 -7.67 9.48 6.14
CA LYS A 81 -7.64 8.46 5.11
C LYS A 81 -7.66 9.13 3.75
N LYS A 82 -6.71 8.76 2.89
CA LYS A 82 -6.62 9.28 1.52
C LYS A 82 -6.95 8.20 0.50
N ASP A 83 -7.64 8.59 -0.56
CA ASP A 83 -7.76 7.77 -1.78
C ASP A 83 -6.46 7.83 -2.61
N ALA A 84 -6.37 7.04 -3.69
CA ALA A 84 -5.22 7.10 -4.60
C ALA A 84 -5.05 8.43 -5.34
N SER A 85 -6.07 9.30 -5.34
CA SER A 85 -6.00 10.64 -5.91
C SER A 85 -5.50 11.68 -4.89
N GLY A 86 -5.26 11.28 -3.64
CA GLY A 86 -4.81 12.14 -2.56
C GLY A 86 -5.93 12.90 -1.84
N ASN A 87 -7.19 12.63 -2.16
CA ASN A 87 -8.34 13.27 -1.50
C ASN A 87 -8.62 12.60 -0.17
N ILE A 88 -9.03 13.39 0.83
CA ILE A 88 -9.42 12.89 2.14
C ILE A 88 -10.82 12.26 2.01
N VAL A 89 -10.91 10.96 2.25
CA VAL A 89 -12.16 10.17 2.18
C VAL A 89 -12.74 9.83 3.55
N GLY A 90 -12.00 10.14 4.62
CA GLY A 90 -12.43 9.97 5.99
C GLY A 90 -11.32 10.29 6.98
N THR A 91 -11.63 10.23 8.27
CA THR A 91 -10.68 10.40 9.36
C THR A 91 -10.93 9.33 10.39
N ASP A 92 -9.91 8.59 10.78
CA ASP A 92 -9.99 7.65 11.89
C ASP A 92 -9.27 8.22 13.11
N ASN A 93 -9.86 7.97 14.27
CA ASN A 93 -9.25 8.26 15.55
C ASN A 93 -8.47 7.02 15.99
N LYS A 94 -7.15 7.14 16.12
CA LYS A 94 -6.24 6.04 16.49
C LYS A 94 -5.43 6.38 17.74
N HIS A 95 -5.33 5.42 18.64
CA HIS A 95 -4.48 5.54 19.81
C HIS A 95 -3.01 5.30 19.48
N CYS A 96 -2.11 5.66 20.39
CA CYS A 96 -0.67 5.45 20.23
C CYS A 96 -0.27 3.99 19.98
N TYR A 97 -1.08 3.04 20.47
CA TYR A 97 -0.86 1.62 20.33
C TYR A 97 -1.54 0.99 19.10
N ASP A 98 -2.41 1.73 18.42
CA ASP A 98 -3.17 1.24 17.26
C ASP A 98 -2.37 1.28 15.96
N ASP A 99 -2.75 0.42 15.01
CA ASP A 99 -2.32 0.54 13.63
C ASP A 99 -2.98 1.76 12.95
N PRO A 100 -2.22 2.60 12.22
CA PRO A 100 -0.82 2.43 11.77
C PRO A 100 0.28 3.02 12.67
N ILE A 101 -0.07 3.66 13.79
CA ILE A 101 0.88 4.42 14.64
C ILE A 101 1.87 3.47 15.32
N ASN A 102 1.37 2.43 16.00
CA ASN A 102 2.13 1.36 16.64
C ASN A 102 3.40 1.85 17.39
N ALA A 103 3.29 2.92 18.19
CA ALA A 103 4.46 3.53 18.84
C ALA A 103 5.18 2.58 19.81
N GLN A 104 4.49 1.59 20.38
CA GLN A 104 5.05 0.52 21.22
C GLN A 104 6.12 -0.32 20.53
N LYS A 105 6.16 -0.35 19.20
CA LYS A 105 7.20 -1.06 18.43
C LYS A 105 8.50 -0.27 18.36
N GLU A 106 8.48 1.03 18.67
CA GLU A 106 9.69 1.84 18.70
C GLU A 106 10.58 1.46 19.87
N VAL A 107 11.89 1.53 19.65
CA VAL A 107 12.90 1.14 20.63
C VAL A 107 12.76 1.98 21.90
N GLU A 108 12.47 3.28 21.77
CA GLU A 108 12.28 4.16 22.92
C GLU A 108 11.11 3.71 23.81
N CYS A 109 9.92 3.48 23.23
CA CYS A 109 8.75 3.03 23.98
C CYS A 109 8.96 1.63 24.59
N LYS A 110 9.57 0.72 23.82
CA LYS A 110 9.84 -0.65 24.25
C LYS A 110 10.79 -0.71 25.46
N ASN A 111 11.83 0.14 25.47
CA ASN A 111 12.80 0.16 26.58
C ASN A 111 12.20 0.69 27.89
N VAL A 112 11.20 1.57 27.81
CA VAL A 112 10.50 2.13 28.97
C VAL A 112 9.36 1.21 29.44
N GLY A 113 9.04 0.16 28.66
CA GLY A 113 8.03 -0.85 29.02
C GLY A 113 6.60 -0.44 28.66
N PHE A 114 6.42 0.49 27.71
CA PHE A 114 5.11 0.78 27.15
C PHE A 114 4.68 -0.40 26.25
N GLY A 115 3.55 -1.02 26.60
CA GLY A 115 2.97 -2.15 25.87
C GLY A 115 1.89 -1.74 24.89
N GLY A 116 1.31 -2.72 24.19
CA GLY A 116 0.14 -2.51 23.32
C GLY A 116 -1.14 -2.22 24.12
N GLU A 117 -2.31 -2.49 23.53
CA GLU A 117 -3.62 -2.22 24.15
C GLU A 117 -3.73 -2.71 25.61
N ASP A 118 -3.16 -3.88 25.93
CA ASP A 118 -3.20 -4.46 27.28
C ASP A 118 -2.49 -3.61 28.34
N PHE A 119 -1.54 -2.75 27.96
CA PHE A 119 -0.89 -1.80 28.87
C PHE A 119 -1.83 -0.66 29.29
N CYS A 120 -2.73 -0.28 28.39
CA CYS A 120 -3.66 0.82 28.58
C CYS A 120 -5.03 0.37 29.11
N ARG A 121 -5.29 -0.93 29.18
CA ARG A 121 -6.49 -1.46 29.81
C ARG A 121 -6.42 -1.29 31.33
N PRO A 122 -7.44 -0.69 31.97
CA PRO A 122 -7.51 -0.70 33.43
C PRO A 122 -7.65 -2.15 33.91
N ALA A 123 -6.81 -2.54 34.87
CA ALA A 123 -7.00 -3.80 35.59
C ALA A 123 -8.41 -3.78 36.21
N THR A 124 -9.24 -4.72 35.79
CA THR A 124 -10.60 -4.90 36.33
C THR A 124 -10.55 -5.61 37.67
#